data_AF-A0A2D4EWX3-F1
#
_entry.id   AF-A0A2D4EWX3-F1
#
_cell.length_a   1.000
_cell.length_b   1.000
_cell.length_c   1.000
_cell.angle_alpha   90.00
_cell.angle_beta   90.00
_cell.angle_gamma   90.00
#
_symmetry.space_group_name_H-M   'P 1'
#
loop_
_entity.id
_entity.type
_entity.pdbx_description
1 polymer ?
#
loop_
_entity_poly.entity_id
_entity_poly.type
_entity_poly.pdbx_seq_one_letter_code
_entity_poly.pdbx_strand_id
1 'polypeptide(L)'
;MLLVIIYAPNDNQNKFYKDLHEKIVEMEQDNVCIVGDLNTVVDIKKDYFSNVKNKKKRKILPRSFFNMTQELDLIDQWRRINFGKKRIHLLLQNTNRDLD
;
A
#
# COMPACT_ATOMS: atom_id res chain seq x y z
N MET A 1 10.68 11.61 10.93
CA MET A 1 10.06 11.10 9.68
C MET A 1 10.70 9.75 9.36
N LEU A 2 9.88 8.70 9.29
CA LEU A 2 10.27 7.34 8.94
C LEU A 2 10.05 7.08 7.45
N LEU A 3 11.12 6.73 6.74
CA LEU A 3 11.03 6.23 5.37
C LEU A 3 11.16 4.70 5.38
N VAL A 4 10.13 4.02 4.90
CA VAL A 4 10.07 2.57 4.82
C VAL A 4 10.10 2.16 3.36
N ILE A 5 11.16 1.46 2.96
CA ILE A 5 11.31 0.92 1.60
C ILE A 5 10.98 -0.57 1.64
N ILE A 6 9.96 -0.98 0.89
CA ILE A 6 9.47 -2.37 0.91
C ILE A 6 9.57 -3.05 -0.45
N TYR A 7 9.75 -4.36 -0.40
CA TYR A 7 9.52 -5.27 -1.51
C TYR A 7 8.65 -6.43 -1.00
N ALA A 8 7.35 -6.40 -1.32
CA ALA A 8 6.40 -7.35 -0.79
C ALA A 8 6.53 -8.73 -1.49
N PRO A 9 6.40 -9.83 -0.74
CA PRO A 9 6.45 -11.17 -1.32
C PRO A 9 5.20 -11.47 -2.17
N ASN A 10 5.34 -12.34 -3.18
CA ASN A 10 4.21 -12.84 -3.99
C ASN A 10 3.20 -13.67 -3.16
N ASP A 11 3.70 -14.33 -2.11
CA ASP A 11 2.95 -15.20 -1.21
C ASP A 11 3.04 -14.70 0.23
N ASN A 12 2.11 -15.16 1.08
CA ASN A 12 2.07 -14.83 2.51
C ASN A 12 2.03 -13.33 2.86
N GLN A 13 1.50 -12.48 1.97
CA GLN A 13 1.40 -11.04 2.18
C GLN A 13 0.62 -10.64 3.44
N ASN A 14 -0.34 -11.48 3.84
CA ASN A 14 -1.14 -11.21 5.03
C ASN A 14 -0.25 -11.11 6.29
N LYS A 15 0.71 -12.03 6.43
CA LYS A 15 1.71 -12.01 7.50
C LYS A 15 2.68 -10.84 7.31
N PHE A 16 3.20 -10.67 6.08
CA PHE A 16 4.13 -9.59 5.78
C PHE A 16 3.63 -8.20 6.22
N TYR A 17 2.39 -7.83 5.89
CA TYR A 17 1.86 -6.51 6.28
C TYR A 17 1.51 -6.41 7.77
N LYS A 18 1.27 -7.53 8.48
CA LYS A 18 1.14 -7.50 9.95
C LYS A 18 2.48 -7.23 10.61
N ASP A 19 3.49 -8.00 10.24
CA ASP A 19 4.85 -7.85 10.77
C ASP A 19 5.41 -6.45 10.43
N LEU A 20 5.12 -5.92 9.23
CA LEU A 20 5.47 -4.56 8.83
C LEU A 20 4.77 -3.51 9.70
N HIS A 21 3.48 -3.69 9.97
CA HIS A 21 2.71 -2.76 10.79
C HIS A 21 3.26 -2.69 12.22
N GLU A 22 3.48 -3.85 12.84
CA GLU A 22 4.08 -3.95 14.19
C GLU A 22 5.43 -3.23 14.25
N LYS A 23 6.31 -3.49 13.27
CA LYS A 23 7.61 -2.83 13.14
C LYS A 23 7.53 -1.31 13.01
N ILE A 24 6.51 -0.79 12.31
CA ILE A 24 6.34 0.66 12.15
C ILE A 24 5.84 1.29 13.45
N VAL A 25 4.88 0.64 14.11
CA VAL A 25 4.33 1.11 15.40
C VAL A 25 5.41 1.14 16.49
N GLU A 26 6.28 0.11 16.54
CA GLU A 26 7.43 0.04 17.46
C GLU A 26 8.42 1.22 17.31
N MET A 27 8.47 1.86 16.13
CA MET A 27 9.39 2.98 15.89
C MET A 27 8.86 4.30 16.45
N GLU A 28 7.59 4.35 16.88
CA GLU A 28 6.93 5.51 17.49
C GLU A 28 7.14 6.81 16.69
N GLN A 29 7.02 6.72 15.35
CA GLN A 29 7.17 7.87 14.45
C GLN A 29 5.82 8.37 13.94
N ASP A 30 5.50 9.64 14.20
CA ASP A 30 4.25 10.26 13.73
C ASP A 30 4.17 10.38 12.20
N ASN A 31 5.34 10.57 11.56
CA ASN A 31 5.45 10.83 10.13
C ASN A 31 6.05 9.63 9.40
N VAL A 32 5.20 8.83 8.74
CA VAL A 32 5.59 7.64 7.99
C VAL A 32 5.39 7.81 6.48
N CYS A 33 6.39 7.41 5.70
CA CYS A 33 6.35 7.33 4.25
C CYS A 33 6.75 5.91 3.81
N ILE A 34 5.86 5.19 3.14
CA ILE A 34 6.12 3.85 2.61
C ILE A 34 6.24 3.93 1.09
N VAL A 35 7.35 3.41 0.56
CA VAL A 35 7.64 3.36 -0.87
C VAL A 35 8.04 1.93 -1.22
N GLY A 36 7.53 1.39 -2.33
CA GLY A 36 7.99 0.09 -2.76
C GLY A 36 7.13 -0.60 -3.80
N ASP A 37 7.49 -1.85 -4.02
CA ASP A 37 6.71 -2.78 -4.84
C ASP A 37 5.83 -3.64 -3.92
N LEU A 38 4.51 -3.51 -4.08
CA LEU A 38 3.52 -4.28 -3.32
C LEU A 38 3.26 -5.66 -3.92
N ASN A 39 3.81 -5.93 -5.11
CA ASN A 39 3.70 -7.18 -5.84
C ASN A 39 2.23 -7.62 -6.10
N THR A 40 1.30 -6.67 -6.01
CA THR A 40 -0.16 -6.86 -6.14
C THR A 40 -0.84 -5.57 -6.60
N VAL A 41 -2.11 -5.69 -6.96
CA VAL A 41 -2.94 -4.55 -7.39
C VAL A 41 -3.88 -4.13 -6.27
N VAL A 42 -4.04 -2.81 -6.10
CA VAL A 42 -4.95 -2.20 -5.12
C VAL A 42 -6.40 -2.42 -5.54
N ASP A 43 -6.72 -2.21 -6.82
CA ASP A 43 -8.04 -2.48 -7.39
C ASP A 43 -7.92 -3.11 -8.78
N ILE A 44 -8.33 -4.38 -8.90
CA ILE A 44 -8.29 -5.13 -10.16
C ILE A 44 -9.07 -4.42 -11.29
N LYS A 45 -10.12 -3.65 -10.98
CA LYS A 45 -10.95 -2.94 -11.97
C LYS A 45 -10.29 -1.65 -12.44
N LYS A 46 -9.63 -0.92 -11.54
CA LYS A 46 -9.01 0.38 -11.86
C LYS A 46 -7.59 0.20 -12.41
N ASP A 47 -6.84 -0.76 -11.88
CA ASP A 47 -5.39 -0.83 -12.08
C ASP A 47 -4.96 -1.81 -13.19
N TYR A 48 -5.89 -2.51 -13.86
CA TYR A 48 -5.52 -3.45 -14.94
C TYR A 48 -6.56 -3.63 -16.06
N PHE A 49 -6.11 -3.85 -17.30
CA PHE A 49 -6.93 -4.33 -18.43
C PHE A 49 -6.63 -5.82 -18.64
N SER A 50 -7.56 -6.73 -18.33
CA SER A 50 -7.43 -8.12 -18.82
C SER A 50 -8.77 -8.77 -19.10
N ASN A 51 -8.80 -9.51 -20.21
CA ASN A 51 -9.92 -10.37 -20.61
C ASN A 51 -10.27 -11.36 -19.49
N VAL A 52 -11.58 -11.58 -19.34
CA VAL A 52 -12.32 -12.09 -18.17
C VAL A 52 -11.82 -13.44 -17.61
N LYS A 53 -11.01 -14.20 -18.35
CA LYS A 53 -10.55 -15.55 -17.96
C LYS A 53 -9.47 -15.59 -16.85
N ASN A 54 -8.70 -14.52 -16.64
CA ASN A 54 -7.59 -14.49 -15.66
C ASN A 54 -7.86 -13.68 -14.37
N LYS A 55 -9.07 -13.14 -14.19
CA LYS A 55 -9.42 -12.35 -12.99
C LYS A 55 -9.40 -13.17 -11.69
N LYS A 56 -9.71 -14.48 -11.76
CA LYS A 56 -9.81 -15.37 -10.59
C LYS A 56 -8.47 -15.73 -9.91
N LYS A 57 -7.32 -15.53 -10.59
CA LYS A 57 -6.00 -15.92 -10.06
C LYS A 57 -5.22 -14.78 -9.40
N ARG A 58 -5.70 -13.54 -9.43
CA ARG A 58 -4.91 -12.37 -9.00
C ARG A 58 -5.31 -11.93 -7.60
N LYS A 59 -4.31 -11.84 -6.72
CA LYS A 59 -4.47 -11.46 -5.31
C LYS A 59 -4.66 -9.96 -5.21
N ILE A 60 -5.78 -9.55 -4.64
CA ILE A 60 -5.99 -8.19 -4.14
C ILE A 60 -5.15 -8.04 -2.88
N LEU A 61 -4.72 -6.82 -2.56
CA LEU A 61 -4.07 -6.54 -1.29
C LEU A 61 -4.86 -7.13 -0.12
N PRO A 62 -4.19 -7.78 0.84
CA PRO A 62 -4.87 -8.43 1.95
C PRO A 62 -5.48 -7.41 2.91
N ARG A 63 -6.43 -7.85 3.73
CA ARG A 63 -7.05 -7.00 4.76
C ARG A 63 -6.03 -6.38 5.73
N SER A 64 -4.94 -7.09 6.03
CA SER A 64 -3.87 -6.55 6.90
C SER A 64 -3.23 -5.29 6.33
N PHE A 65 -3.09 -5.17 5.01
CA PHE A 65 -2.60 -3.95 4.38
C PHE A 65 -3.57 -2.78 4.64
N PHE A 66 -4.86 -2.98 4.40
CA PHE A 66 -5.86 -1.92 4.58
C PHE A 66 -5.99 -1.47 6.03
N ASN A 67 -5.95 -2.41 6.98
CA ASN A 67 -5.91 -2.09 8.41
C ASN A 67 -4.69 -1.24 8.76
N MET A 68 -3.48 -1.66 8.33
CA MET A 68 -2.25 -0.90 8.55
C MET A 68 -2.35 0.51 7.97
N THR A 69 -2.83 0.66 6.73
CA THR A 69 -2.96 2.00 6.12
C THR A 69 -3.97 2.89 6.84
N GLN A 70 -5.04 2.30 7.38
CA GLN A 70 -6.05 3.05 8.12
C GLN A 70 -5.53 3.48 9.51
N GLU A 71 -4.83 2.58 10.21
CA GLU A 71 -4.29 2.86 11.55
C GLU A 71 -3.13 3.87 11.51
N LEU A 72 -2.30 3.83 10.47
CA LEU A 72 -1.20 4.77 10.24
C LEU A 72 -1.61 6.04 9.46
N ASP A 73 -2.90 6.21 9.17
CA ASP A 73 -3.47 7.31 8.37
C ASP A 73 -2.72 7.58 7.04
N LEU A 74 -2.38 6.50 6.34
CA LEU A 74 -1.61 6.55 5.10
C LEU A 74 -2.50 6.80 3.89
N ILE A 75 -2.15 7.80 3.09
CA ILE A 75 -2.79 8.09 1.81
C ILE A 75 -1.91 7.72 0.62
N ASP A 76 -2.52 7.18 -0.43
CA ASP A 76 -1.88 6.95 -1.73
C ASP A 76 -1.71 8.30 -2.46
N GLN A 77 -0.53 8.89 -2.29
CA GLN A 77 -0.18 10.20 -2.83
C GLN A 77 -0.17 10.20 -4.35
N TRP A 78 0.23 9.09 -4.95
CA TRP A 78 0.24 8.99 -6.40
C TRP A 78 -1.19 9.07 -6.95
N ARG A 79 -2.14 8.40 -6.29
CA ARG A 79 -3.57 8.42 -6.66
C ARG A 79 -4.23 9.77 -6.38
N ARG A 80 -3.81 10.48 -5.32
CA ARG A 80 -4.24 11.87 -5.04
C ARG A 80 -3.89 12.81 -6.20
N ILE A 81 -2.68 12.66 -6.77
CA ILE A 81 -2.20 13.53 -7.85
C ILE A 81 -2.68 13.05 -9.24
N ASN A 82 -2.76 11.73 -9.46
CA ASN A 82 -2.99 11.12 -10.78
C ASN A 82 -4.34 10.40 -10.85
N PHE A 83 -5.42 11.14 -10.58
CA PHE A 83 -6.76 10.58 -10.62
C PHE A 83 -7.07 9.89 -11.96
N GLY A 84 -7.51 8.63 -11.90
CA GLY A 84 -7.90 7.84 -13.07
C GLY A 84 -6.77 7.21 -13.89
N LYS A 85 -5.50 7.43 -13.54
CA LYS A 85 -4.36 6.75 -14.19
C LYS A 85 -4.06 5.41 -13.51
N LYS A 86 -3.47 4.47 -14.26
CA LYS A 86 -3.13 3.11 -13.79
C LYS A 86 -1.65 2.98 -13.44
N ARG A 87 -1.32 2.28 -12.36
CA ARG A 87 0.07 1.94 -11.98
C ARG A 87 0.12 0.71 -11.06
N ILE A 88 1.30 0.10 -10.96
CA ILE A 88 1.60 -1.07 -10.11
C ILE A 88 2.40 -0.68 -8.84
N HIS A 89 3.12 0.45 -8.84
CA HIS A 89 3.92 0.92 -7.71
C HIS A 89 3.15 1.93 -6.85
N LEU A 90 3.28 1.83 -5.52
CA LEU A 90 2.56 2.66 -4.56
C LEU A 90 3.50 3.62 -3.80
N LEU A 91 3.01 4.83 -3.54
CA LEU A 91 3.62 5.79 -2.62
C LEU A 91 2.57 6.15 -1.56
N LEU A 92 2.81 5.70 -0.33
CA LEU A 92 1.95 5.97 0.82
C LEU A 92 2.64 6.97 1.75
N GLN A 93 1.92 8.01 2.17
CA GLN A 93 2.44 8.98 3.13
C GLN A 93 1.32 9.39 4.08
N ASN A 94 1.64 9.58 5.36
CA ASN A 94 0.69 10.05 6.37
C ASN A 94 0.21 11.50 6.05
N THR A 95 -1.01 11.86 6.47
CA THR A 95 -1.65 13.16 6.18
C THR A 95 -1.18 14.31 7.06
N ASN A 96 -0.48 14.03 8.17
CA ASN A 96 0.02 15.02 9.15
C ASN A 96 1.04 16.06 8.61
N ARG A 97 1.25 16.15 7.30
CA ARG A 97 2.07 17.19 6.65
C ARG A 97 1.29 18.43 6.22
N ASP A 98 -0.03 18.47 6.38
CA ASP A 98 -0.85 19.64 6.01
C ASP A 98 -0.91 20.72 7.13
N LEU A 99 0.03 20.72 8.10
CA LEU A 99 0.07 21.67 9.23
C LEU A 99 1.35 22.53 9.37
N ASP A 100 2.20 22.59 8.34
CA ASP A 100 3.33 23.54 8.29
C ASP A 100 3.22 24.49 7.09
#